data_AF-A0A8H6XZ75-F1
#
_entry.id   AF-A0A8H6XZ75-F1
#
_cell.length_a   1.000
_cell.length_b   1.000
_cell.length_c   1.000
_cell.angle_alpha   90.00
_cell.angle_beta   90.00
_cell.angle_gamma   90.00
#
_symmetry.space_group_name_H-M   'P 1'
#
loop_
_entity.id
_entity.type
_entity.pdbx_description
1 polymer ?
#
loop_
_entity_poly.entity_id
_entity_poly.type
_entity_poly.pdbx_seq_one_letter_code
_entity_poly.pdbx_strand_id
1 'polypeptide(L)'
;MNELKSEEYVSLKACDNMNCGVIQVKGEFRRCSHCQRVFYCSTTCQRQDWATGGHRDMCHSIRISRLKNPISTRDLSFMRSLFANDASEVDHKWLCSRLSSMRKYPGDPILHTVDYTHGYPKRYIGPLEKERARDKHGDVYWDEHVARAARSGGRMELHLMGVWDGNRTRRWMFPRRSHRSTLHNGLIRILNDIHPDDACEEVEKLLEENGDVVQIHP
;
A
#
# COMPACT_ATOMS: atom_id res chain seq x y z
N MET A 1 -15.97 -37.83 -5.69
CA MET A 1 -15.72 -36.38 -5.52
C MET A 1 -14.26 -36.23 -5.17
N ASN A 2 -13.46 -35.69 -6.10
CA ASN A 2 -12.05 -35.45 -5.88
C ASN A 2 -11.89 -34.41 -4.77
N GLU A 3 -11.17 -34.78 -3.71
CA GLU A 3 -10.59 -33.86 -2.75
C GLU A 3 -9.58 -32.97 -3.49
N LEU A 4 -9.98 -31.74 -3.79
CA LEU A 4 -9.05 -30.68 -4.12
C LEU A 4 -8.16 -30.45 -2.90
N LYS A 5 -6.98 -31.06 -2.89
CA LYS A 5 -5.92 -30.77 -1.93
C LYS A 5 -5.67 -29.26 -1.99
N SER A 6 -5.97 -28.57 -0.89
CA SER A 6 -5.75 -27.13 -0.77
C SER A 6 -4.29 -26.83 -1.06
N GLU A 7 -4.02 -26.09 -2.14
CA GLU A 7 -2.70 -25.51 -2.36
C GLU A 7 -2.32 -24.72 -1.10
N GLU A 8 -1.16 -25.05 -0.54
CA GLU A 8 -0.69 -24.45 0.70
C GLU A 8 -0.36 -22.97 0.43
N TYR A 9 -1.29 -22.08 0.75
CA TYR A 9 -1.14 -20.65 0.49
C TYR A 9 0.05 -20.07 1.26
N VAL A 10 1.14 -19.80 0.55
CA VAL A 10 2.36 -19.22 1.12
C VAL A 10 2.15 -17.72 1.39
N SER A 11 1.98 -17.35 2.66
CA SER A 11 1.87 -15.94 3.06
C SER A 11 3.25 -15.27 3.03
N LEU A 12 3.47 -14.36 2.09
CA LEU A 12 4.69 -13.55 2.00
C LEU A 12 4.59 -12.29 2.88
N LYS A 13 5.75 -11.82 3.34
CA LYS A 13 5.89 -10.60 4.14
C LYS A 13 7.19 -9.88 3.76
N ALA A 14 7.16 -8.55 3.81
CA ALA A 14 8.34 -7.70 3.66
C ALA A 14 8.88 -7.27 5.02
N CYS A 15 10.19 -7.01 5.09
CA CYS A 15 10.82 -6.40 6.26
C CYS A 15 10.28 -4.97 6.48
N ASP A 16 9.93 -4.65 7.73
CA ASP A 16 9.45 -3.33 8.14
C ASP A 16 10.61 -2.35 8.42
N ASN A 17 11.88 -2.75 8.28
CA ASN A 17 12.99 -1.80 8.18
C ASN A 17 13.04 -1.21 6.77
N MET A 18 12.91 0.12 6.65
CA MET A 18 12.78 0.79 5.36
C MET A 18 14.02 0.63 4.50
N ASN A 19 15.18 0.44 5.10
CA ASN A 19 16.43 0.26 4.37
C ASN A 19 16.64 -1.20 3.92
N CYS A 20 15.72 -2.10 4.26
CA CYS A 20 15.72 -3.51 3.86
C CYS A 20 14.67 -3.75 2.77
N GLY A 21 15.02 -4.54 1.74
CA GLY A 21 14.10 -4.95 0.66
C GLY A 21 13.62 -6.40 0.76
N VAL A 22 14.03 -7.13 1.80
CA VAL A 22 13.77 -8.58 1.91
C VAL A 22 12.26 -8.85 1.97
N ILE A 23 11.81 -9.73 1.07
CA ILE A 23 10.48 -10.33 1.06
C ILE A 23 10.66 -11.85 1.12
N GLN A 24 10.05 -12.47 2.11
CA GLN A 24 10.20 -13.91 2.40
C GLN A 24 8.88 -14.47 2.96
N VAL A 25 8.85 -15.78 3.23
CA VAL A 25 7.71 -16.41 3.90
C VAL A 25 7.53 -15.77 5.28
N LYS A 26 6.30 -15.38 5.62
CA LYS A 26 5.96 -14.66 6.87
C LYS A 26 6.47 -15.38 8.13
N GLY A 27 6.53 -16.72 8.11
CA GLY A 27 7.05 -17.54 9.20
C GLY A 27 8.54 -17.35 9.49
N GLU A 28 9.31 -16.86 8.52
CA GLU A 28 10.75 -16.59 8.66
C GLU A 28 11.02 -15.23 9.32
N PHE A 29 10.01 -14.36 9.42
CA PHE A 29 10.15 -13.05 10.03
C PHE A 29 9.98 -13.10 11.55
N ARG A 30 10.78 -12.26 12.21
CA ARG A 30 10.64 -11.96 13.63
C ARG A 30 9.67 -10.80 13.79
N ARG A 31 8.73 -10.91 14.73
CA ARG A 31 7.82 -9.82 15.09
C ARG A 31 8.35 -9.05 16.29
N CYS A 32 8.13 -7.73 16.33
CA CYS A 32 8.41 -6.95 17.53
C CYS A 32 7.61 -7.52 18.71
N SER A 33 8.30 -7.87 19.80
CA SER A 33 7.67 -8.50 20.97
C SER A 33 6.67 -7.58 21.68
N HIS A 34 6.89 -6.26 21.63
CA HIS A 34 6.06 -5.26 22.29
C HIS A 34 4.77 -4.95 21.52
N CYS A 35 4.88 -4.48 20.27
CA CYS A 35 3.69 -4.09 19.49
C CYS A 35 3.08 -5.23 18.68
N GLN A 36 3.88 -6.26 18.34
CA GLN A 36 3.44 -7.47 17.65
C GLN A 36 2.80 -7.24 16.27
N ARG A 37 3.11 -6.12 15.63
CA ARG A 37 2.54 -5.70 14.34
C ARG A 37 3.58 -5.52 13.23
N VAL A 38 4.81 -5.17 13.57
CA VAL A 38 5.93 -5.03 12.62
C VAL A 38 6.79 -6.29 12.62
N PHE A 39 7.37 -6.61 11.45
CA PHE A 39 8.08 -7.83 11.11
C PHE A 39 9.46 -7.50 10.53
N TYR A 40 10.49 -8.22 10.97
CA TYR A 40 11.87 -8.03 10.57
C TYR A 40 12.51 -9.35 10.18
N CYS A 41 13.29 -9.36 9.11
CA CYS A 41 14.04 -10.56 8.72
C CYS A 41 15.17 -10.88 9.71
N SER A 42 15.63 -9.90 10.51
CA SER A 42 16.72 -10.06 11.47
C SER A 42 16.60 -9.11 12.66
N THR A 43 17.29 -9.44 13.76
CA THR A 43 17.46 -8.56 14.92
C THR A 43 18.22 -7.28 14.56
N THR A 44 19.16 -7.35 13.61
CA THR A 44 19.87 -6.18 13.07
C THR A 44 18.89 -5.19 12.44
N CYS A 45 17.99 -5.67 11.57
CA CYS A 45 16.96 -4.81 10.97
C CYS A 45 16.02 -4.20 12.01
N GLN A 46 15.63 -4.97 13.04
CA GLN A 46 14.82 -4.43 14.14
C GLN A 46 15.56 -3.32 14.89
N ARG A 47 16.84 -3.50 15.22
CA ARG A 47 17.65 -2.49 15.94
C ARG A 47 17.84 -1.22 15.13
N GLN A 48 18.10 -1.34 13.83
CA GLN A 48 18.21 -0.19 12.92
C GLN A 48 16.89 0.57 12.85
N ASP A 49 15.79 -0.15 12.59
CA ASP A 49 14.45 0.47 12.50
C ASP A 49 14.02 1.12 13.83
N TRP A 50 14.45 0.56 14.96
CA TRP A 50 14.26 1.13 16.29
C TRP A 50 15.06 2.41 16.53
N ALA A 51 16.30 2.49 16.04
CA ALA A 51 17.19 3.62 16.29
C ALA A 51 16.95 4.79 15.32
N THR A 52 16.76 4.50 14.04
CA THR A 52 16.70 5.53 12.98
C THR A 52 15.49 5.37 12.04
N GLY A 53 14.78 4.24 12.10
CA GLY A 53 13.62 3.99 11.23
C GLY A 53 12.29 4.56 11.74
N GLY A 54 12.26 5.09 12.96
CA GLY A 54 11.10 5.68 13.63
C GLY A 54 10.36 4.72 14.57
N HIS A 55 10.61 3.40 14.51
CA HIS A 55 9.77 2.42 15.22
C HIS A 55 9.69 2.64 16.74
N ARG A 56 10.74 3.16 17.37
CA ARG A 56 10.74 3.49 18.81
C ARG A 56 9.57 4.38 19.20
N ASP A 57 9.31 5.42 18.42
CA ASP A 57 8.35 6.47 18.78
C ASP A 57 6.90 5.98 18.65
N MET A 58 6.64 5.05 17.73
CA MET A 58 5.31 4.52 17.49
C MET A 58 5.00 3.19 18.19
N CYS A 59 6.01 2.47 18.68
CA CYS A 59 5.82 1.08 19.14
C CYS A 59 4.70 0.97 20.18
N HIS A 60 4.65 1.94 21.10
CA HIS A 60 3.61 2.03 22.10
C HIS A 60 2.22 2.29 21.49
N SER A 61 2.10 3.31 20.62
CA SER A 61 0.85 3.63 19.92
C SER A 61 0.34 2.45 19.09
N ILE A 62 1.25 1.72 18.43
CA ILE A 62 0.94 0.49 17.68
C ILE A 62 0.31 -0.57 18.58
N ARG A 63 0.90 -0.76 19.76
CA ARG A 63 0.37 -1.69 20.75
C ARG A 63 -1.03 -1.28 21.21
N ILE A 64 -1.23 0.00 21.55
CA ILE A 64 -2.51 0.49 22.06
C ILE A 64 -3.63 0.39 21.02
N SER A 65 -3.41 0.84 19.77
CA SER A 65 -4.49 0.78 18.76
C SER A 65 -4.80 -0.66 18.33
N ARG A 66 -3.82 -1.57 18.33
CA ARG A 66 -4.10 -3.01 18.19
C ARG A 66 -5.07 -3.54 19.25
N LEU A 67 -4.96 -3.06 20.50
CA LEU A 67 -5.85 -3.46 21.59
C LEU A 67 -7.23 -2.79 21.50
N LYS A 68 -7.30 -1.55 20.98
CA LYS A 68 -8.55 -0.78 20.87
C LYS A 68 -9.41 -1.14 19.64
N ASN A 69 -8.79 -1.58 18.55
CA ASN A 69 -9.49 -1.94 17.30
C ASN A 69 -9.15 -3.39 16.91
N PRO A 70 -9.83 -4.38 17.50
CA PRO A 70 -9.55 -5.79 17.25
C PRO A 70 -10.23 -6.24 15.96
N ILE A 71 -9.76 -5.72 14.82
CA ILE A 71 -10.04 -6.38 13.54
C ILE A 71 -9.32 -7.72 13.58
N SER A 72 -10.07 -8.79 13.34
CA SER A 72 -9.49 -10.13 13.38
C SER A 72 -8.38 -10.26 12.33
N THR A 73 -7.42 -11.14 12.59
CA THR A 73 -6.36 -11.44 11.60
C THR A 73 -6.96 -11.93 10.28
N ARG A 74 -8.11 -12.63 10.34
CA ARG A 74 -8.84 -13.12 9.16
C ARG A 74 -9.37 -11.95 8.34
N ASP A 75 -10.05 -11.00 8.96
CA ASP A 75 -10.61 -9.84 8.25
C ASP A 75 -9.49 -8.94 7.71
N LEU A 76 -8.39 -8.76 8.46
CA LEU A 76 -7.20 -8.06 7.96
C LEU A 76 -6.56 -8.76 6.76
N SER A 77 -6.62 -10.09 6.69
CA SER A 77 -6.13 -10.84 5.54
C SER A 77 -7.07 -10.66 4.36
N PHE A 78 -8.38 -10.82 4.59
CA PHE A 78 -9.41 -10.63 3.59
C PHE A 78 -9.35 -9.23 2.98
N MET A 79 -9.34 -8.17 3.79
CA MET A 79 -9.26 -6.79 3.30
C MET A 79 -7.98 -6.54 2.50
N ARG A 80 -6.84 -7.11 2.91
CA ARG A 80 -5.61 -6.98 2.13
C ARG A 80 -5.71 -7.67 0.78
N SER A 81 -6.30 -8.87 0.72
CA SER A 81 -6.50 -9.60 -0.53
C SER A 81 -7.49 -8.89 -1.45
N LEU A 82 -8.62 -8.44 -0.91
CA LEU A 82 -9.63 -7.68 -1.65
C LEU A 82 -9.02 -6.41 -2.23
N PHE A 83 -8.33 -5.61 -1.41
CA PHE A 83 -7.64 -4.42 -1.88
C PHE A 83 -6.57 -4.76 -2.91
N ALA A 84 -5.75 -5.78 -2.66
CA ALA A 84 -4.68 -6.16 -3.58
C ALA A 84 -5.26 -6.51 -4.95
N ASN A 85 -6.38 -7.24 -5.00
CA ASN A 85 -7.09 -7.56 -6.23
C ASN A 85 -7.61 -6.29 -6.92
N ASP A 86 -8.37 -5.47 -6.19
CA ASP A 86 -8.98 -4.25 -6.72
C ASP A 86 -7.96 -3.17 -7.12
N ALA A 87 -6.80 -3.13 -6.47
CA ALA A 87 -5.73 -2.20 -6.80
C ALA A 87 -4.69 -2.78 -7.77
N SER A 88 -4.72 -4.09 -8.03
CA SER A 88 -3.87 -4.74 -9.04
C SER A 88 -4.47 -4.71 -10.43
N GLU A 89 -5.75 -4.38 -10.56
CA GLU A 89 -6.35 -4.03 -11.85
C GLU A 89 -5.73 -2.70 -12.31
N VAL A 90 -4.59 -2.82 -13.00
CA VAL A 90 -3.92 -1.74 -13.69
C VAL A 90 -4.67 -1.53 -14.99
N ASP A 91 -5.64 -0.63 -14.98
CA ASP A 91 -6.12 -0.06 -16.23
C ASP A 91 -5.28 1.19 -16.59
N HIS A 92 -5.28 1.54 -17.87
CA HIS A 92 -4.57 2.73 -18.35
C HIS A 92 -4.94 4.00 -17.56
N LYS A 93 -6.21 4.15 -17.20
CA LYS A 93 -6.72 5.28 -16.42
C LYS A 93 -6.04 5.39 -15.05
N TRP A 94 -5.77 4.26 -14.40
CA TRP A 94 -5.09 4.20 -13.12
C TRP A 94 -3.64 4.67 -13.24
N LEU A 95 -2.94 4.25 -14.30
CA LEU A 95 -1.56 4.64 -14.56
C LEU A 95 -1.45 6.13 -14.89
N CYS A 96 -2.33 6.65 -15.75
CA CYS A 96 -2.43 8.08 -16.03
C CYS A 96 -2.78 8.92 -14.79
N SER A 97 -3.69 8.43 -13.94
CA SER A 97 -4.03 9.08 -12.66
C SER A 97 -2.83 9.12 -11.72
N ARG A 98 -2.01 8.06 -11.72
CA ARG A 98 -0.79 7.96 -10.92
C ARG A 98 0.27 8.94 -11.40
N LEU A 99 0.54 8.98 -12.70
CA LEU A 99 1.48 9.93 -13.32
C LEU A 99 1.05 11.38 -13.04
N SER A 100 -0.22 11.70 -13.28
CA SER A 100 -0.80 13.02 -13.00
C SER A 100 -0.61 13.42 -11.54
N SER A 101 -0.80 12.49 -10.61
CA SER A 101 -0.62 12.74 -9.17
C SER A 101 0.84 12.93 -8.80
N MET A 102 1.75 12.09 -9.30
CA MET A 102 3.20 12.22 -9.08
C MET A 102 3.74 13.56 -9.58
N ARG A 103 3.21 14.05 -10.70
CA ARG A 103 3.59 15.35 -11.26
C ARG A 103 3.03 16.52 -10.45
N LYS A 104 1.76 16.43 -10.04
CA LYS A 104 1.09 17.49 -9.28
C LYS A 104 1.62 17.62 -7.86
N TYR A 105 2.04 16.51 -7.25
CA TYR A 105 2.54 16.44 -5.88
C TYR A 105 3.91 15.74 -5.85
N PRO A 106 4.96 16.39 -6.40
CA PRO A 106 6.28 15.78 -6.49
C PRO A 106 6.85 15.53 -5.09
N GLY A 107 7.33 14.30 -4.85
CA GLY A 107 7.91 13.88 -3.57
C GLY A 107 6.89 13.36 -2.54
N ASP A 108 5.60 13.60 -2.75
CA ASP A 108 4.56 13.05 -1.87
C ASP A 108 4.39 11.54 -2.12
N PRO A 109 4.22 10.74 -1.05
CA PRO A 109 3.83 9.35 -1.20
C PRO A 109 2.50 9.20 -1.94
N ILE A 110 2.44 8.24 -2.86
CA ILE A 110 1.22 7.93 -3.59
C ILE A 110 0.24 7.19 -2.67
N LEU A 111 -0.96 7.75 -2.57
CA LEU A 111 -2.09 7.17 -1.85
C LEU A 111 -3.13 6.63 -2.83
N HIS A 112 -3.27 5.31 -2.85
CA HIS A 112 -4.33 4.62 -3.56
C HIS A 112 -5.53 4.49 -2.64
N THR A 113 -6.68 5.04 -3.01
CA THR A 113 -7.90 4.91 -2.22
C THR A 113 -8.89 4.01 -2.93
N VAL A 114 -9.47 3.06 -2.18
CA VAL A 114 -10.61 2.26 -2.63
C VAL A 114 -11.72 2.39 -1.58
N ASP A 115 -12.83 2.99 -1.98
CA ASP A 115 -13.97 3.26 -1.11
C ASP A 115 -15.13 2.30 -1.44
N TYR A 116 -15.47 1.43 -0.48
CA TYR A 116 -16.52 0.43 -0.56
C TYR A 116 -17.83 0.88 0.12
N THR A 117 -17.96 2.15 0.49
CA THR A 117 -19.13 2.63 1.26
C THR A 117 -20.45 2.65 0.50
N HIS A 118 -20.44 2.58 -0.84
CA HIS A 118 -21.63 2.77 -1.69
C HIS A 118 -21.95 1.56 -2.59
N GLY A 119 -21.55 0.34 -2.19
CA GLY A 119 -21.92 -0.91 -2.89
C GLY A 119 -21.02 -1.29 -4.07
N TYR A 120 -20.39 -0.32 -4.74
CA TYR A 120 -19.32 -0.57 -5.73
C TYR A 120 -18.02 0.12 -5.30
N PRO A 121 -16.84 -0.49 -5.55
CA PRO A 121 -15.56 0.10 -5.17
C PRO A 121 -15.27 1.34 -6.01
N LYS A 122 -15.16 2.50 -5.36
CA LYS A 122 -14.69 3.73 -6.00
C LYS A 122 -13.18 3.84 -5.82
N ARG A 123 -12.45 3.83 -6.93
CA ARG A 123 -10.98 3.91 -6.95
C ARG A 123 -10.54 5.31 -7.33
N TYR A 124 -9.58 5.87 -6.63
CA TYR A 124 -8.92 7.10 -7.03
C TYR A 124 -7.53 7.24 -6.41
N ILE A 125 -6.70 8.03 -7.07
CA ILE A 125 -5.41 8.49 -6.56
C ILE A 125 -5.55 9.97 -6.26
N GLY A 126 -5.22 10.37 -5.04
CA GLY A 126 -5.47 11.74 -4.56
C GLY A 126 -4.43 12.19 -3.55
N PRO A 127 -4.39 13.51 -3.25
CA PRO A 127 -3.42 14.05 -2.31
C PRO A 127 -3.69 13.53 -0.89
N LEU A 128 -2.61 13.20 -0.19
CA LEU A 128 -2.63 12.73 1.20
C LEU A 128 -3.40 13.67 2.12
N GLU A 129 -3.23 14.98 1.95
CA GLU A 129 -3.87 16.00 2.78
C GLU A 129 -5.41 15.92 2.75
N LYS A 130 -5.98 15.76 1.55
CA LYS A 130 -7.44 15.67 1.37
C LYS A 130 -8.01 14.45 2.06
N GLU A 131 -7.31 13.32 2.01
CA GLU A 131 -7.73 12.10 2.70
C GLU A 131 -7.54 12.20 4.20
N ARG A 132 -6.45 12.82 4.66
CA ARG A 132 -6.25 13.09 6.09
C ARG A 132 -7.35 13.99 6.67
N ALA A 133 -7.77 15.03 5.95
CA ALA A 133 -8.86 15.91 6.37
C ALA A 133 -10.21 15.18 6.49
N ARG A 134 -10.41 14.11 5.70
CA ARG A 134 -11.61 13.25 5.75
C ARG A 134 -11.55 12.22 6.88
N ASP A 135 -10.37 11.96 7.43
CA ASP A 135 -10.13 10.94 8.43
C ASP A 135 -10.37 11.46 9.86
N LYS A 136 -11.63 11.76 10.18
CA LYS A 136 -12.07 12.36 11.45
C LYS A 136 -11.78 11.53 12.71
N HIS A 137 -11.49 10.24 12.56
CA HIS A 137 -11.25 9.30 13.66
C HIS A 137 -9.92 8.54 13.49
N GLY A 138 -8.96 9.22 12.87
CA GLY A 138 -8.07 8.58 11.92
C GLY A 138 -7.18 7.45 12.39
N ASP A 139 -6.59 6.81 11.40
CA ASP A 139 -5.53 5.84 11.65
C ASP A 139 -4.42 6.55 12.45
N VAL A 140 -4.21 6.12 13.70
CA VAL A 140 -3.18 6.65 14.60
C VAL A 140 -1.78 6.53 13.98
N TYR A 141 -1.63 5.74 12.91
CA TYR A 141 -0.39 5.51 12.19
C TYR A 141 -0.24 6.33 10.91
N TRP A 142 -1.19 7.20 10.56
CA TRP A 142 -1.19 7.92 9.30
C TRP A 142 0.13 8.67 9.07
N ASP A 143 0.49 9.57 9.98
CA ASP A 143 1.65 10.45 9.82
C ASP A 143 2.94 9.64 9.64
N GLU A 144 3.05 8.55 10.40
CA GLU A 144 4.21 7.68 10.26
C GLU A 144 4.19 6.91 8.95
N HIS A 145 3.06 6.33 8.55
CA HIS A 145 2.99 5.59 7.29
C HIS A 145 3.36 6.50 6.12
N VAL A 146 2.90 7.75 6.14
CA VAL A 146 3.32 8.81 5.22
C VAL A 146 4.81 9.06 5.30
N ALA A 147 5.36 9.30 6.50
CA ALA A 147 6.78 9.57 6.66
C ALA A 147 7.68 8.40 6.20
N ARG A 148 7.30 7.16 6.53
CA ARG A 148 7.99 5.94 6.07
C ARG A 148 7.88 5.76 4.58
N ALA A 149 6.74 6.12 3.99
CA ALA A 149 6.55 6.00 2.56
C ALA A 149 7.42 7.00 1.80
N ALA A 150 7.51 8.24 2.29
CA ALA A 150 8.38 9.26 1.74
C ALA A 150 9.86 8.83 1.79
N ARG A 151 10.31 8.26 2.92
CA ARG A 151 11.68 7.74 3.07
C ARG A 151 11.96 6.45 2.28
N SER A 152 10.94 5.78 1.74
CA SER A 152 11.12 4.47 1.11
C SER A 152 11.69 4.53 -0.31
N GLY A 153 11.68 5.71 -0.95
CA GLY A 153 12.04 5.86 -2.35
C GLY A 153 11.12 5.07 -3.28
N GLY A 154 9.82 5.03 -2.98
CA GLY A 154 8.81 4.31 -3.78
C GLY A 154 8.67 2.82 -3.50
N ARG A 155 9.35 2.27 -2.48
CA ARG A 155 9.18 0.87 -2.03
C ARG A 155 7.99 0.66 -1.10
N MET A 156 7.32 1.75 -0.72
CA MET A 156 6.11 1.75 0.07
C MET A 156 5.04 2.54 -0.65
N GLU A 157 3.93 1.86 -0.92
CA GLU A 157 2.72 2.49 -1.41
C GLU A 157 1.70 2.52 -0.27
N LEU A 158 0.94 3.60 -0.19
CA LEU A 158 -0.08 3.75 0.83
C LEU A 158 -1.43 3.44 0.21
N HIS A 159 -2.15 2.51 0.82
CA HIS A 159 -3.45 2.09 0.37
C HIS A 159 -4.48 2.46 1.44
N LEU A 160 -5.53 3.18 1.10
CA LEU A 160 -6.60 3.57 2.00
C LEU A 160 -7.88 2.85 1.60
N MET A 161 -8.42 2.06 2.51
CA MET A 161 -9.70 1.38 2.32
C MET A 161 -10.78 2.09 3.14
N GLY A 162 -11.86 2.54 2.50
CA GLY A 162 -13.07 3.00 3.17
C GLY A 162 -14.14 1.90 3.19
N VAL A 163 -14.73 1.61 4.35
CA VAL A 163 -15.83 0.64 4.48
C VAL A 163 -16.91 1.19 5.40
N TRP A 164 -18.18 0.91 5.08
CA TRP A 164 -19.29 1.20 5.97
C TRP A 164 -19.49 0.07 6.99
N ASP A 165 -19.47 0.38 8.29
CA ASP A 165 -19.65 -0.62 9.36
C ASP A 165 -21.09 -0.71 9.89
N GLY A 166 -22.05 -0.05 9.24
CA GLY A 166 -23.44 0.06 9.68
C GLY A 166 -23.75 1.37 10.42
N ASN A 167 -22.75 2.03 11.01
CA ASN A 167 -22.93 3.27 11.77
C ASN A 167 -22.08 4.42 11.23
N ARG A 168 -20.87 4.11 10.75
CA ARG A 168 -19.95 5.11 10.21
C ARG A 168 -19.08 4.52 9.12
N THR A 169 -18.49 5.41 8.32
CA THR A 169 -17.36 5.05 7.47
C THR A 169 -16.12 4.86 8.34
N ARG A 170 -15.55 3.66 8.29
CA ARG A 170 -14.21 3.38 8.81
C ARG A 170 -13.21 3.42 7.67
N ARG A 171 -12.02 3.93 7.96
CA ARG A 171 -10.90 3.96 7.04
C ARG A 171 -9.72 3.23 7.62
N TRP A 172 -9.04 2.46 6.79
CA TRP A 172 -7.83 1.72 7.17
C TRP A 172 -6.73 1.96 6.16
N MET A 173 -5.56 2.33 6.66
CA MET A 173 -4.37 2.44 5.84
C MET A 173 -3.59 1.12 5.86
N PHE A 174 -3.35 0.58 4.67
CA PHE A 174 -2.55 -0.61 4.44
C PHE A 174 -1.27 -0.22 3.69
N PRO A 175 -0.12 -0.24 4.35
CA PRO A 175 1.13 -0.05 3.63
C PRO A 175 1.44 -1.29 2.80
N ARG A 176 1.56 -1.11 1.48
CA ARG A 176 2.05 -2.15 0.58
C ARG A 176 3.54 -1.97 0.38
N ARG A 177 4.28 -3.06 0.50
CA ARG A 177 5.74 -3.08 0.34
C ARG A 177 6.09 -3.80 -0.93
N SER A 178 7.07 -3.28 -1.65
CA SER A 178 7.68 -3.93 -2.81
C SER A 178 9.18 -4.11 -2.60
N HIS A 179 9.73 -5.17 -3.18
CA HIS A 179 11.16 -5.44 -3.14
C HIS A 179 11.96 -4.36 -3.89
N ARG A 180 11.37 -3.81 -4.97
CA ARG A 180 11.98 -2.80 -5.83
C ARG A 180 11.03 -1.62 -5.98
N SER A 181 11.60 -0.42 -6.09
CA SER A 181 10.87 0.75 -6.57
C SER A 181 10.78 0.80 -8.10
N THR A 182 10.93 -0.33 -8.82
CA THR A 182 11.02 -0.34 -10.30
C THR A 182 9.86 0.39 -10.96
N LEU A 183 8.62 0.15 -10.54
CA LEU A 183 7.46 0.88 -11.08
C LEU A 183 7.56 2.37 -10.78
N HIS A 184 7.83 2.76 -9.52
CA HIS A 184 7.98 4.16 -9.13
C HIS A 184 9.11 4.86 -9.89
N ASN A 185 10.28 4.23 -10.00
CA ASN A 185 11.44 4.73 -10.73
C ASN A 185 11.17 4.81 -12.24
N GLY A 186 10.47 3.81 -12.80
CA GLY A 186 10.04 3.81 -14.19
C GLY A 186 9.11 4.97 -14.50
N LEU A 187 8.15 5.24 -13.62
CA LEU A 187 7.25 6.40 -13.73
C LEU A 187 8.00 7.73 -13.57
N ILE A 188 8.97 7.83 -12.66
CA ILE A 188 9.82 9.02 -12.55
C ILE A 188 10.59 9.27 -13.85
N ARG A 189 11.12 8.22 -14.51
CA ARG A 189 11.81 8.35 -15.80
C ARG A 189 10.87 8.86 -16.87
N ILE A 190 9.68 8.25 -17.01
CA ILE A 190 8.64 8.72 -17.94
C ILE A 190 8.32 10.21 -17.71
N LEU A 191 8.16 10.63 -16.46
CA LEU A 191 7.89 12.04 -16.12
C LEU A 191 9.03 13.01 -16.45
N ASN A 192 10.28 12.53 -16.42
CA ASN A 192 11.45 13.36 -16.72
C ASN A 192 11.75 13.43 -18.22
N ASP A 193 11.40 12.38 -18.97
CA ASP A 193 11.81 12.20 -20.37
C ASP A 193 10.69 12.58 -21.37
N ILE A 194 9.42 12.68 -20.94
CA ILE A 194 8.26 12.83 -21.84
C ILE A 194 7.38 14.02 -21.44
N HIS A 195 6.93 14.80 -22.44
CA HIS A 195 5.94 15.87 -22.25
C HIS A 195 4.60 15.25 -21.77
N PRO A 196 3.88 15.84 -20.81
CA PRO A 196 2.73 15.24 -20.11
C PRO A 196 1.60 14.68 -20.96
N ASP A 197 1.28 15.32 -22.09
CA ASP A 197 0.22 14.86 -22.98
C ASP A 197 0.67 13.61 -23.77
N ASP A 198 1.97 13.55 -24.10
CA ASP A 198 2.59 12.42 -24.78
C ASP A 198 2.84 11.23 -23.82
N ALA A 199 2.98 11.49 -22.52
CA ALA A 199 3.26 10.45 -21.51
C ALA A 199 2.07 9.49 -21.29
N CYS A 200 0.84 9.97 -21.44
CA CYS A 200 -0.34 9.09 -21.38
C CYS A 200 -0.52 8.29 -22.67
N GLU A 201 -0.27 8.88 -23.85
CA GLU A 201 -0.28 8.16 -25.13
C GLU A 201 0.85 7.11 -25.19
N GLU A 202 2.04 7.41 -24.70
CA GLU A 202 3.16 6.47 -24.73
C GLU A 202 2.96 5.32 -23.73
N VAL A 203 2.26 5.59 -22.62
CA VAL A 203 1.79 4.54 -21.73
C VAL A 203 0.72 3.66 -22.38
N GLU A 204 -0.19 4.21 -23.21
CA GLU A 204 -1.14 3.42 -24.00
C GLU A 204 -0.40 2.49 -24.96
N LYS A 205 0.54 3.02 -25.75
CA LYS A 205 1.34 2.21 -26.68
C LYS A 205 2.10 1.09 -25.97
N LEU A 206 2.75 1.38 -24.83
CA LEU A 206 3.47 0.36 -24.07
C LEU A 206 2.55 -0.72 -23.49
N LEU A 207 1.32 -0.40 -23.11
CA LEU A 207 0.35 -1.38 -22.63
C LEU A 207 -0.24 -2.22 -23.79
N GLU A 208 -0.44 -1.60 -24.97
CA GLU A 208 -0.86 -2.28 -26.20
C GLU A 208 0.21 -3.25 -26.72
N GLU A 209 1.49 -2.82 -26.74
CA GLU A 209 2.63 -3.64 -27.16
C GLU A 209 2.88 -4.85 -26.25
N ASN A 210 2.57 -4.74 -24.95
CA ASN A 210 2.71 -5.82 -23.98
C ASN A 210 1.45 -6.70 -23.84
N GLY A 211 0.35 -6.39 -24.55
CA GLY A 211 -0.85 -7.22 -24.59
C GLY A 211 -1.73 -7.18 -23.33
N ASP A 212 -1.55 -6.19 -22.46
CA ASP A 212 -2.22 -6.10 -21.15
C ASP A 212 -3.51 -5.23 -21.15
N VAL A 213 -4.02 -4.85 -22.32
CA VAL A 213 -5.29 -4.08 -22.41
C VAL A 213 -6.47 -5.01 -22.15
N VAL A 214 -6.88 -5.13 -20.89
CA VAL A 214 -8.18 -5.69 -20.52
C VAL A 214 -9.25 -4.67 -20.95
N GLN A 215 -10.03 -5.01 -21.98
CA GLN A 215 -11.21 -4.23 -22.35
C GLN A 215 -12.19 -4.20 -21.17
N ILE A 216 -12.35 -3.04 -20.55
CA ILE A 216 -13.41 -2.81 -19.56
C ILE A 216 -14.62 -2.30 -20.33
N HIS A 217 -15.61 -3.17 -20.53
CA HIS A 217 -16.94 -2.76 -20.99
C HIS A 217 -17.66 -1.95 -19.89
N PRO A 218 -18.51 -0.98 -20.28
CA PRO A 218 -19.17 -0.03 -19.38
C PRO A 218 -20.12 -0.66 -18.35
#